data_AF-A0A0H4WTL9-F1
#
_entry.id   AF-A0A0H4WTL9-F1
#
_cell.length_a   1.000
_cell.length_b   1.000
_cell.length_c   1.000
_cell.angle_alpha   90.00
_cell.angle_beta   90.00
_cell.angle_gamma   90.00
#
_symmetry.space_group_name_H-M   'P 1'
#
loop_
_entity.id
_entity.type
_entity.pdbx_description
1 polymer ?
#
loop_
_entity_poly.entity_id
_entity_poly.type
_entity_poly.pdbx_seq_one_letter_code
_entity_poly.pdbx_strand_id
1 'polypeptide(L)'
;MHDELRSGLRTDARYDDVPFHVDVAWIAWDSGFRGSGLRIGDRILEIDGQPVVKPPDLDTWRRTVPFLLGQYAEAKTWAQQGRKEGDEVRLRIARRREPGDGWEEHAFVGVLRHERIWSLAETSRPIIGPGGPERLGRDGFDESWLGWMDKCVLEWERLLDGSFGIWRTSRGTRMEFARHLERKPRVDHLVEHFPGPLATAMRDDWEMVRECLEGQLVTLPAHALDFRTRGEASVKDIGLQATSAWQALLAARAEETLGAFPTVDPFRGDRSAVTGKLVSLPQVTQREWLMDMGKAYLAWSQSGAWVFCPVESPAMKRLFAALHRYQKRVTPSVRIDISLLGRILPDPRLLAGSGRAVAGLEVEPVAALIGGAVCVDVSDTREGGPFFAGEASLTHEALGAPADDASPREILEAMVAAVKHGDQATWNDLFADWRAVPDGQRPIYYPVWTWNSRDSEWMRSRRLLLDKVLDARVHWMGDVNVVIRGDEAPGVPRIEEVELELDHVGLFEGEARTFNSVEVKRHWRFQRRNGGPWRIVSHQSL
;
A
#
# COMPACT_ATOMS: atom_id res chain seq x y z
N MET A 1 -44.91 17.88 -15.38
CA MET A 1 -43.67 17.26 -14.87
C MET A 1 -43.19 16.36 -15.98
N HIS A 2 -42.03 16.62 -16.55
CA HIS A 2 -41.46 15.72 -17.56
C HIS A 2 -40.78 14.59 -16.80
N ASP A 3 -41.35 13.39 -16.90
CA ASP A 3 -40.70 12.19 -16.40
C ASP A 3 -39.44 11.96 -17.24
N GLU A 4 -38.27 12.19 -16.65
CA GLU A 4 -37.01 12.03 -17.38
C GLU A 4 -36.78 10.53 -17.67
N LEU A 5 -36.58 10.20 -18.94
CA LEU A 5 -36.29 8.83 -19.38
C LEU A 5 -34.82 8.53 -19.09
N ARG A 6 -34.54 7.45 -18.34
CA ARG A 6 -33.21 7.10 -17.87
C ARG A 6 -32.92 5.61 -18.01
N SER A 7 -31.63 5.27 -18.07
CA SER A 7 -31.13 3.90 -17.99
C SER A 7 -31.11 3.37 -16.55
N GLY A 8 -31.02 4.28 -15.58
CA GLY A 8 -30.79 3.97 -14.17
C GLY A 8 -29.36 3.53 -13.86
N LEU A 9 -28.44 3.69 -14.81
CA LEU A 9 -27.00 3.51 -14.56
C LEU A 9 -26.41 4.83 -14.06
N ARG A 10 -25.36 4.73 -13.25
CA ARG A 10 -24.39 5.80 -13.05
C ARG A 10 -23.06 5.32 -13.60
N THR A 11 -22.39 6.17 -14.35
CA THR A 11 -21.16 5.81 -15.03
C THR A 11 -20.05 6.82 -14.76
N ASP A 12 -18.80 6.41 -14.93
CA ASP A 12 -17.63 7.29 -14.84
C ASP A 12 -16.83 7.23 -16.15
N ALA A 13 -16.58 8.40 -16.75
CA ALA A 13 -15.83 8.50 -18.00
C ALA A 13 -14.37 8.87 -17.71
N ARG A 14 -13.44 8.00 -18.07
CA ARG A 14 -11.99 8.22 -17.89
C ARG A 14 -11.34 8.67 -19.17
N TYR A 15 -10.91 9.94 -19.21
CA TYR A 15 -10.37 10.53 -20.43
C TYR A 15 -9.07 9.88 -20.92
N ASP A 16 -8.21 9.43 -20.01
CA ASP A 16 -6.85 8.99 -20.32
C ASP A 16 -6.73 7.49 -20.62
N ASP A 17 -7.81 6.73 -20.45
CA ASP A 17 -7.77 5.28 -20.65
C ASP A 17 -7.73 4.91 -22.14
N VAL A 18 -6.96 3.86 -22.45
CA VAL A 18 -6.80 3.33 -23.81
C VAL A 18 -7.09 1.82 -23.79
N PRO A 19 -8.08 1.32 -24.55
CA PRO A 19 -9.07 2.08 -25.31
C PRO A 19 -10.00 2.89 -24.39
N PHE A 20 -10.58 3.96 -24.94
CA PHE A 20 -11.55 4.76 -24.22
C PHE A 20 -12.83 3.97 -23.95
N HIS A 21 -13.36 4.11 -22.74
CA HIS A 21 -14.56 3.43 -22.26
C HIS A 21 -15.23 4.26 -21.18
N VAL A 22 -16.44 3.85 -20.79
CA VAL A 22 -17.13 4.38 -19.61
C VAL A 22 -17.34 3.25 -18.61
N ASP A 23 -16.92 3.44 -17.35
CA ASP A 23 -17.07 2.45 -16.30
C ASP A 23 -18.49 2.48 -15.71
N VAL A 24 -19.06 1.31 -15.41
CA VAL A 24 -20.30 1.22 -14.62
C VAL A 24 -19.96 1.49 -13.15
N ALA A 25 -20.33 2.66 -12.65
CA ALA A 25 -20.07 3.06 -11.27
C ALA A 25 -21.19 2.59 -10.32
N TRP A 26 -22.45 2.61 -10.77
CA TRP A 26 -23.58 2.11 -10.00
C TRP A 26 -24.75 1.68 -10.88
N ILE A 27 -25.57 0.76 -10.38
CA ILE A 27 -26.83 0.35 -11.01
C ILE A 27 -27.93 0.71 -10.02
N ALA A 28 -28.84 1.63 -10.34
CA ALA A 28 -29.93 2.01 -9.44
C ALA A 28 -30.86 0.81 -9.15
N TRP A 29 -31.52 0.81 -8.00
CA TRP A 29 -32.42 -0.30 -7.60
C TRP A 29 -33.60 -0.47 -8.57
N ASP A 30 -34.03 0.60 -9.22
CA ASP A 30 -35.12 0.66 -10.19
C ASP A 30 -34.65 0.58 -11.65
N SER A 31 -33.34 0.49 -11.89
CA SER A 31 -32.74 0.40 -13.22
C SER A 31 -33.25 -0.82 -13.99
N GLY A 32 -33.49 -0.64 -15.30
CA GLY A 32 -33.81 -1.73 -16.21
C GLY A 32 -32.65 -2.70 -16.47
N PHE A 33 -31.44 -2.42 -15.98
CA PHE A 33 -30.28 -3.32 -16.05
C PHE A 33 -30.16 -4.26 -14.85
N ARG A 34 -30.97 -4.09 -13.79
CA ARG A 34 -30.99 -5.03 -12.66
C ARG A 34 -31.42 -6.42 -13.14
N GLY A 35 -30.68 -7.45 -12.72
CA GLY A 35 -30.90 -8.83 -13.15
C GLY A 35 -30.35 -9.20 -14.54
N SER A 36 -29.79 -8.25 -15.29
CA SER A 36 -29.17 -8.52 -16.60
C SER A 36 -27.84 -9.28 -16.51
N GLY A 37 -27.16 -9.21 -15.36
CA GLY A 37 -25.80 -9.71 -15.18
C GLY A 37 -24.71 -8.65 -15.35
N LEU A 38 -25.08 -7.41 -15.71
CA LEU A 38 -24.19 -6.25 -15.65
C LEU A 38 -23.70 -6.01 -14.21
N ARG A 39 -22.42 -5.66 -14.05
CA ARG A 39 -21.78 -5.45 -12.75
C ARG A 39 -21.14 -4.07 -12.66
N ILE A 40 -20.99 -3.59 -11.43
CA ILE A 40 -20.16 -2.41 -11.13
C ILE A 40 -18.71 -2.74 -11.49
N GLY A 41 -18.02 -1.80 -12.14
CA GLY A 41 -16.67 -1.95 -12.67
C GLY A 41 -16.58 -2.55 -14.09
N ASP A 42 -17.71 -2.93 -14.72
CA ASP A 42 -17.72 -3.30 -16.13
C ASP A 42 -17.40 -2.07 -17.01
N ARG A 43 -16.57 -2.28 -18.05
CA ARG A 43 -16.17 -1.23 -19.00
C ARG A 43 -17.09 -1.22 -20.20
N ILE A 44 -17.87 -0.17 -20.40
CA ILE A 44 -18.76 -0.03 -21.56
C ILE A 44 -17.96 0.40 -22.78
N LEU A 45 -17.93 -0.48 -23.79
CA LEU A 45 -17.23 -0.28 -25.06
C LEU A 45 -18.17 0.18 -26.18
N GLU A 46 -19.45 -0.18 -26.10
CA GLU A 46 -20.44 0.09 -27.13
C GLU A 46 -21.85 0.24 -26.54
N ILE A 47 -22.64 1.14 -27.12
CA ILE A 47 -24.05 1.39 -26.77
C ILE A 47 -24.87 1.32 -28.07
N ASP A 48 -25.82 0.38 -28.15
CA ASP A 48 -26.70 0.17 -29.30
C ASP A 48 -25.97 0.05 -30.65
N GLY A 49 -24.85 -0.68 -30.69
CA GLY A 49 -24.04 -0.80 -31.91
C GLY A 49 -23.04 0.34 -32.14
N GLN A 50 -23.08 1.41 -31.33
CA GLN A 50 -22.20 2.56 -31.47
C GLN A 50 -21.03 2.50 -30.48
N PRO A 51 -19.78 2.49 -30.97
CA PRO A 51 -18.62 2.42 -30.09
C PRO A 51 -18.49 3.69 -29.26
N VAL A 52 -18.08 3.52 -28.01
CA VAL A 52 -17.72 4.61 -27.11
C VAL A 52 -16.34 5.11 -27.54
N VAL A 53 -16.29 6.32 -28.11
CA VAL A 53 -15.05 6.90 -28.68
C VAL A 53 -14.55 8.07 -27.86
N LYS A 54 -13.22 8.18 -27.72
CA LYS A 54 -12.57 9.30 -27.03
C LYS A 54 -12.86 10.60 -27.80
N PRO A 55 -13.40 11.63 -27.14
CA PRO A 55 -13.49 12.96 -27.73
C PRO A 55 -12.09 13.49 -28.10
N PRO A 56 -11.96 14.23 -29.22
CA PRO A 56 -10.65 14.64 -29.75
C PRO A 56 -9.91 15.65 -28.86
N ASP A 57 -10.65 16.39 -28.03
CA ASP A 57 -10.11 17.42 -27.16
C ASP A 57 -10.97 17.59 -25.90
N LEU A 58 -10.43 18.35 -24.93
CA LEU A 58 -11.04 18.57 -23.62
C LEU A 58 -12.32 19.43 -23.69
N ASP A 59 -12.45 20.30 -24.69
CA ASP A 59 -13.64 21.16 -24.84
C ASP A 59 -14.82 20.34 -25.38
N THR A 60 -14.56 19.47 -26.34
CA THR A 60 -15.51 18.49 -26.87
C THR A 60 -15.90 17.52 -25.77
N TRP A 61 -14.93 17.02 -25.00
CA TRP A 61 -15.18 16.19 -23.81
C TRP A 61 -16.19 16.81 -22.85
N ARG A 62 -15.98 18.06 -22.44
CA ARG A 62 -16.88 18.77 -21.51
C ARG A 62 -18.29 18.93 -22.06
N ARG A 63 -18.45 18.94 -23.39
CA ARG A 63 -19.75 19.05 -24.05
C ARG A 63 -20.44 17.71 -24.28
N THR A 64 -19.68 16.62 -24.50
CA THR A 64 -20.24 15.30 -24.81
C THR A 64 -20.49 14.45 -23.58
N VAL A 65 -19.59 14.48 -22.59
CA VAL A 65 -19.68 13.62 -21.40
C VAL A 65 -21.01 13.74 -20.67
N PRO A 66 -21.57 14.94 -20.43
CA PRO A 66 -22.88 15.05 -19.78
C PRO A 66 -24.02 14.23 -20.41
N PHE A 67 -23.91 13.94 -21.71
CA PHE A 67 -24.93 13.27 -22.52
C PHE A 67 -24.68 11.77 -22.71
N LEU A 68 -23.56 11.24 -22.18
CA LEU A 68 -23.28 9.80 -22.20
C LEU A 68 -24.27 9.05 -21.30
N LEU A 69 -24.40 7.74 -21.54
CA LEU A 69 -25.20 6.83 -20.74
C LEU A 69 -24.81 6.93 -19.26
N GLY A 70 -25.80 7.07 -18.39
CA GLY A 70 -25.64 7.18 -16.93
C GLY A 70 -25.11 8.53 -16.42
N GLN A 71 -25.05 9.54 -17.27
CA GLN A 71 -24.69 10.91 -16.91
C GLN A 71 -25.94 11.79 -16.75
N TYR A 72 -25.79 12.92 -16.06
CA TYR A 72 -26.94 13.74 -15.62
C TYR A 72 -27.83 14.28 -16.75
N ALA A 73 -27.33 14.37 -17.99
CA ALA A 73 -28.11 14.82 -19.15
C ALA A 73 -28.45 13.69 -20.14
N GLU A 74 -28.32 12.41 -19.77
CA GLU A 74 -28.62 11.26 -20.64
C GLU A 74 -30.05 11.30 -21.20
N ALA A 75 -31.01 11.82 -20.43
CA ALA A 75 -32.42 11.92 -20.84
C ALA A 75 -32.60 12.74 -22.12
N LYS A 76 -31.73 13.75 -22.35
CA LYS A 76 -31.73 14.55 -23.58
C LYS A 76 -31.30 13.72 -24.78
N THR A 77 -30.34 12.82 -24.60
CA THR A 77 -29.87 11.90 -25.65
C THR A 77 -31.00 10.96 -26.06
N TRP A 78 -31.71 10.37 -25.09
CA TRP A 78 -32.84 9.48 -25.38
C TRP A 78 -34.00 10.20 -26.05
N ALA A 79 -34.32 11.42 -25.61
CA ALA A 79 -35.34 12.25 -26.24
C ALA A 79 -34.99 12.60 -27.70
N GLN A 80 -33.73 12.96 -27.98
CA GLN A 80 -33.25 13.24 -29.34
C GLN A 80 -33.33 12.01 -30.26
N GLN A 81 -33.11 10.81 -29.71
CA GLN A 81 -33.24 9.54 -30.43
C GLN A 81 -34.71 9.07 -30.56
N GLY A 82 -35.67 9.78 -29.96
CA GLY A 82 -37.10 9.40 -29.99
C GLY A 82 -37.42 8.13 -29.19
N ARG A 83 -36.56 7.75 -28.24
CA ARG A 83 -36.73 6.58 -27.38
C ARG A 83 -37.87 6.75 -26.39
N LYS A 84 -38.46 5.64 -25.93
CA LYS A 84 -39.60 5.58 -25.00
C LYS A 84 -39.31 4.63 -23.83
N GLU A 85 -40.13 4.74 -22.78
CA GLU A 85 -40.11 3.75 -21.70
C GLU A 85 -40.36 2.34 -22.25
N GLY A 86 -39.57 1.38 -21.76
CA GLY A 86 -39.59 -0.01 -22.22
C GLY A 86 -38.67 -0.29 -23.41
N ASP A 87 -38.13 0.73 -24.09
CA ASP A 87 -37.17 0.51 -25.17
C ASP A 87 -35.88 -0.15 -24.63
N GLU A 88 -35.36 -1.12 -25.38
CA GLU A 88 -34.11 -1.79 -25.08
C GLU A 88 -32.90 -0.88 -25.35
N VAL A 89 -31.92 -0.95 -24.44
CA VAL A 89 -30.57 -0.44 -24.60
C VAL A 89 -29.61 -1.62 -24.51
N ARG A 90 -28.78 -1.80 -25.54
CA ARG A 90 -27.81 -2.90 -25.62
C ARG A 90 -26.42 -2.36 -25.34
N LEU A 91 -25.70 -3.02 -24.43
CA LEU A 91 -24.34 -2.68 -24.06
C LEU A 91 -23.41 -3.82 -24.46
N ARG A 92 -22.30 -3.48 -25.12
CA ARG A 92 -21.12 -4.35 -25.19
C ARG A 92 -20.12 -3.85 -24.18
N ILE A 93 -19.72 -4.72 -23.27
CA ILE A 93 -18.80 -4.38 -22.18
C ILE A 93 -17.56 -5.26 -22.22
N ALA A 94 -16.48 -4.78 -21.64
CA ALA A 94 -15.33 -5.60 -21.25
C ALA A 94 -15.31 -5.77 -19.73
N ARG A 95 -15.19 -7.02 -19.29
CA ARG A 95 -15.03 -7.41 -17.90
C ARG A 95 -13.68 -8.10 -17.73
N ARG A 96 -13.02 -7.88 -16.60
CA ARG A 96 -11.76 -8.58 -16.31
C ARG A 96 -12.00 -10.07 -16.12
N ARG A 97 -11.13 -10.90 -16.69
CA ARG A 97 -11.12 -12.34 -16.42
C ARG A 97 -10.41 -12.60 -15.09
N GLU A 98 -11.15 -12.56 -13.98
CA GLU A 98 -10.60 -12.71 -12.62
C GLU A 98 -11.00 -14.04 -11.97
N PRO A 99 -10.04 -14.79 -11.36
CA PRO A 99 -8.60 -14.64 -11.48
C PRO A 99 -8.12 -15.07 -12.88
N GLY A 100 -7.09 -14.42 -13.42
CA GLY A 100 -6.56 -14.75 -14.75
C GLY A 100 -6.02 -13.56 -15.53
N ASP A 101 -6.03 -13.70 -16.86
CA ASP A 101 -5.39 -12.76 -17.79
C ASP A 101 -6.40 -12.17 -18.77
N GLY A 102 -6.24 -10.87 -19.03
CA GLY A 102 -6.93 -10.10 -20.03
C GLY A 102 -8.37 -9.73 -19.68
N TRP A 103 -9.12 -9.42 -20.72
CA TRP A 103 -10.51 -9.01 -20.66
C TRP A 103 -11.40 -9.98 -21.44
N GLU A 104 -12.64 -10.11 -21.01
CA GLU A 104 -13.71 -10.84 -21.70
C GLU A 104 -14.84 -9.88 -22.06
N GLU A 105 -15.30 -9.97 -23.30
CA GLU A 105 -16.42 -9.15 -23.76
C GLU A 105 -17.75 -9.84 -23.45
N HIS A 106 -18.72 -9.06 -22.97
CA HIS A 106 -20.08 -9.50 -22.72
C HIS A 106 -21.08 -8.54 -23.36
N ALA A 107 -22.27 -9.05 -23.67
CA ALA A 107 -23.39 -8.24 -24.13
C ALA A 107 -24.54 -8.31 -23.13
N PHE A 108 -25.02 -7.14 -22.71
CA PHE A 108 -26.16 -7.02 -21.79
C PHE A 108 -27.25 -6.14 -22.37
N VAL A 109 -28.49 -6.43 -22.01
CA VAL A 109 -29.66 -5.66 -22.42
C VAL A 109 -30.38 -5.18 -21.18
N GLY A 110 -30.69 -3.89 -21.15
CA GLY A 110 -31.55 -3.27 -20.16
C GLY A 110 -32.67 -2.49 -20.85
N VAL A 111 -33.61 -1.96 -20.06
CA VAL A 111 -34.73 -1.16 -20.57
C VAL A 111 -34.70 0.26 -20.01
N LEU A 112 -35.05 1.24 -20.84
CA LEU A 112 -35.25 2.61 -20.39
C LEU A 112 -36.50 2.72 -19.53
N ARG A 113 -36.40 3.47 -18.44
CA ARG A 113 -37.49 3.71 -17.49
C ARG A 113 -37.61 5.19 -17.17
N HIS A 114 -38.82 5.63 -16.89
CA HIS A 114 -39.04 6.97 -16.36
C HIS A 114 -38.57 7.06 -14.91
N GLU A 115 -37.89 8.15 -14.56
CA GLU A 115 -37.68 8.51 -13.16
C GLU A 115 -39.06 8.80 -12.53
N ARG A 116 -39.41 8.04 -11.49
CA ARG A 116 -40.71 8.14 -10.83
C ARG A 116 -40.57 8.73 -9.45
N ILE A 117 -41.57 9.50 -9.05
CA ILE A 117 -41.76 9.93 -7.67
C ILE A 117 -42.88 9.07 -7.09
N TRP A 118 -42.59 8.36 -6.00
CA TRP A 118 -43.57 7.57 -5.28
C TRP A 118 -44.05 8.30 -4.04
N SER A 119 -45.33 8.13 -3.70
CA SER A 119 -45.92 8.66 -2.48
C SER A 119 -46.88 7.67 -1.84
N LEU A 120 -47.04 7.73 -0.52
CA LEU A 120 -48.10 7.01 0.18
C LEU A 120 -49.47 7.56 -0.25
N ALA A 121 -50.35 6.66 -0.71
CA ALA A 121 -51.67 7.01 -1.23
C ALA A 121 -52.51 7.86 -0.26
N GLU A 122 -52.33 7.67 1.05
CA GLU A 122 -53.13 8.33 2.09
C GLU A 122 -52.58 9.70 2.53
N THR A 123 -51.29 9.98 2.31
CA THR A 123 -50.63 11.14 2.96
C THR A 123 -49.83 12.02 1.99
N SER A 124 -49.72 11.67 0.71
CA SER A 124 -48.85 12.33 -0.29
C SER A 124 -47.38 12.45 0.13
N ARG A 125 -46.98 11.76 1.21
CA ARG A 125 -45.59 11.77 1.69
C ARG A 125 -44.71 10.98 0.73
N PRO A 126 -43.57 11.53 0.31
CA PRO A 126 -42.72 10.89 -0.68
C PRO A 126 -42.03 9.66 -0.07
N ILE A 127 -42.08 8.54 -0.80
CA ILE A 127 -41.40 7.29 -0.45
C ILE A 127 -40.30 6.98 -1.48
N ILE A 128 -39.35 6.12 -1.10
CA ILE A 128 -38.18 5.80 -1.94
C ILE A 128 -38.55 4.95 -3.16
N GLY A 129 -39.55 4.09 -3.04
CA GLY A 129 -40.00 3.18 -4.10
C GLY A 129 -41.36 2.57 -3.78
N PRO A 130 -41.94 1.74 -4.67
CA PRO A 130 -43.20 1.05 -4.42
C PRO A 130 -43.10 0.21 -3.14
N GLY A 131 -43.97 0.49 -2.16
CA GLY A 131 -43.97 -0.20 -0.86
C GLY A 131 -42.76 0.14 0.04
N GLY A 132 -41.95 1.12 -0.35
CA GLY A 132 -40.76 1.53 0.39
C GLY A 132 -41.03 2.54 1.51
N PRO A 133 -40.01 2.84 2.33
CA PRO A 133 -40.14 3.78 3.43
C PRO A 133 -40.27 5.24 2.96
N GLU A 134 -40.80 6.10 3.84
CA GLU A 134 -40.81 7.55 3.67
C GLU A 134 -39.38 8.09 3.55
N ARG A 135 -39.10 8.89 2.50
CA ARG A 135 -37.72 9.34 2.16
C ARG A 135 -37.01 10.01 3.33
N LEU A 136 -37.72 10.89 4.05
CA LEU A 136 -37.21 11.61 5.22
C LEU A 136 -37.65 10.98 6.55
N GLY A 137 -38.34 9.84 6.49
CA GLY A 137 -38.78 9.09 7.67
C GLY A 137 -37.58 8.50 8.43
N ARG A 138 -37.79 8.29 9.73
CA ARG A 138 -36.86 7.60 10.63
C ARG A 138 -37.54 6.37 11.22
N ASP A 139 -36.72 5.37 11.51
CA ASP A 139 -37.07 3.97 11.80
C ASP A 139 -36.40 3.50 13.10
N GLY A 140 -36.03 4.42 13.99
CA GLY A 140 -35.30 4.13 15.23
C GLY A 140 -33.78 4.15 15.08
N PHE A 141 -33.25 4.32 13.87
CA PHE A 141 -31.84 4.58 13.60
C PHE A 141 -31.54 6.09 13.50
N ASP A 142 -30.26 6.46 13.55
CA ASP A 142 -29.82 7.86 13.72
C ASP A 142 -30.09 8.79 12.52
N GLU A 143 -30.44 8.23 11.36
CA GLU A 143 -30.51 8.95 10.08
C GLU A 143 -31.83 8.70 9.35
N SER A 144 -32.20 9.57 8.40
CA SER A 144 -33.33 9.29 7.50
C SER A 144 -32.99 8.19 6.49
N TRP A 145 -34.01 7.54 5.94
CA TRP A 145 -33.82 6.49 4.94
C TRP A 145 -33.03 6.95 3.71
N LEU A 146 -33.40 8.10 3.12
CA LEU A 146 -32.69 8.63 1.95
C LEU A 146 -31.23 8.97 2.30
N GLY A 147 -30.99 9.61 3.45
CA GLY A 147 -29.65 9.97 3.88
C GLY A 147 -28.75 8.75 4.12
N TRP A 148 -29.31 7.68 4.69
CA TRP A 148 -28.59 6.43 4.89
C TRP A 148 -28.31 5.69 3.57
N MET A 149 -29.30 5.62 2.66
CA MET A 149 -29.13 4.98 1.37
C MET A 149 -28.08 5.69 0.50
N ASP A 150 -28.14 7.02 0.40
CA ASP A 150 -27.17 7.79 -0.39
C ASP A 150 -25.74 7.58 0.12
N LYS A 151 -25.55 7.51 1.45
CA LYS A 151 -24.26 7.17 2.06
C LYS A 151 -23.82 5.74 1.72
N CYS A 152 -24.73 4.76 1.79
CA CYS A 152 -24.41 3.38 1.44
C CYS A 152 -24.01 3.27 -0.03
N VAL A 153 -24.80 3.84 -0.95
CA VAL A 153 -24.52 3.83 -2.40
C VAL A 153 -23.17 4.48 -2.72
N LEU A 154 -22.88 5.65 -2.14
CA LEU A 154 -21.60 6.34 -2.35
C LEU A 154 -20.40 5.51 -1.84
N GLU A 155 -20.57 4.80 -0.73
CA GLU A 155 -19.51 3.95 -0.20
C GLU A 155 -19.35 2.66 -1.00
N TRP A 156 -20.46 1.99 -1.32
CA TRP A 156 -20.50 0.71 -2.00
C TRP A 156 -20.01 0.79 -3.45
N GLU A 157 -20.38 1.85 -4.18
CA GLU A 157 -19.78 2.20 -5.48
C GLU A 157 -18.26 2.15 -5.40
N ARG A 158 -17.66 2.85 -4.43
CA ARG A 158 -16.21 2.96 -4.30
C ARG A 158 -15.54 1.66 -3.87
N LEU A 159 -16.25 0.83 -3.10
CA LEU A 159 -15.74 -0.47 -2.66
C LEU A 159 -15.77 -1.50 -3.78
N LEU A 160 -16.82 -1.48 -4.61
CA LEU A 160 -17.02 -2.44 -5.68
C LEU A 160 -16.29 -2.06 -6.97
N ASP A 161 -16.11 -0.77 -7.23
CA ASP A 161 -15.34 -0.32 -8.37
C ASP A 161 -13.85 -0.67 -8.21
N GLY A 162 -13.44 -1.74 -8.89
CA GLY A 162 -12.05 -2.21 -8.95
C GLY A 162 -11.12 -1.28 -9.75
N SER A 163 -11.65 -0.33 -10.51
CA SER A 163 -10.88 0.59 -11.33
C SER A 163 -10.46 1.85 -10.57
N PHE A 164 -11.19 2.26 -9.52
CA PHE A 164 -10.85 3.37 -8.64
C PHE A 164 -9.75 2.95 -7.64
N GLY A 165 -8.59 2.56 -8.18
CA GLY A 165 -7.43 2.07 -7.45
C GLY A 165 -6.95 2.99 -6.34
N ILE A 166 -7.26 4.30 -6.37
CA ILE A 166 -6.91 5.25 -5.31
C ILE A 166 -7.66 4.96 -4.00
N TRP A 167 -8.91 4.47 -4.04
CA TRP A 167 -9.71 4.26 -2.82
C TRP A 167 -9.59 2.85 -2.24
N ARG A 168 -9.49 1.82 -3.09
CA ARG A 168 -9.15 0.46 -2.63
C ARG A 168 -7.75 0.42 -2.01
N THR A 169 -6.79 1.19 -2.53
CA THR A 169 -5.44 1.28 -1.94
C THR A 169 -5.35 2.21 -0.72
N SER A 170 -6.33 3.11 -0.51
CA SER A 170 -6.34 4.02 0.66
C SER A 170 -7.14 3.50 1.86
N ARG A 171 -7.69 2.28 1.82
CA ARG A 171 -8.50 1.71 2.92
C ARG A 171 -8.19 0.25 3.18
N GLY A 172 -8.30 -0.17 4.45
CA GLY A 172 -8.11 -1.56 4.88
C GLY A 172 -9.41 -2.35 4.79
N THR A 173 -9.45 -3.42 4.00
CA THR A 173 -10.69 -4.21 3.77
C THR A 173 -11.30 -4.72 5.07
N ARG A 174 -10.50 -5.05 6.09
CA ARG A 174 -11.01 -5.58 7.36
C ARG A 174 -11.72 -4.53 8.24
N MET A 175 -11.20 -3.30 8.29
CA MET A 175 -11.86 -2.22 9.01
C MET A 175 -13.17 -1.84 8.32
N GLU A 176 -13.15 -1.79 6.98
CA GLU A 176 -14.35 -1.53 6.17
C GLU A 176 -15.36 -2.67 6.31
N PHE A 177 -14.91 -3.93 6.40
CA PHE A 177 -15.76 -5.09 6.64
C PHE A 177 -16.52 -4.98 7.96
N ALA A 178 -15.82 -4.67 9.07
CA ALA A 178 -16.47 -4.46 10.36
C ALA A 178 -17.54 -3.36 10.30
N ARG A 179 -17.22 -2.20 9.70
CA ARG A 179 -18.18 -1.10 9.52
C ARG A 179 -19.35 -1.48 8.60
N HIS A 180 -19.13 -2.32 7.60
CA HIS A 180 -20.18 -2.80 6.70
C HIS A 180 -21.15 -3.75 7.41
N LEU A 181 -20.65 -4.60 8.31
CA LEU A 181 -21.48 -5.48 9.13
C LEU A 181 -22.41 -4.71 10.08
N GLU A 182 -22.00 -3.54 10.58
CA GLU A 182 -22.85 -2.65 11.40
C GLU A 182 -24.11 -2.17 10.67
N ARG A 183 -24.13 -2.22 9.33
CA ARG A 183 -25.30 -1.85 8.52
C ARG A 183 -26.35 -2.94 8.40
N LYS A 184 -25.97 -4.21 8.70
CA LYS A 184 -26.85 -5.37 8.53
C LYS A 184 -28.21 -5.21 9.22
N PRO A 185 -28.30 -4.74 10.48
CA PRO A 185 -29.60 -4.60 11.16
C PRO A 185 -30.59 -3.72 10.42
N ARG A 186 -30.12 -2.64 9.77
CA ARG A 186 -31.00 -1.73 9.03
C ARG A 186 -31.40 -2.27 7.66
N VAL A 187 -30.52 -3.04 7.00
CA VAL A 187 -30.88 -3.81 5.80
C VAL A 187 -31.93 -4.86 6.14
N ASP A 188 -31.75 -5.62 7.22
CA ASP A 188 -32.71 -6.62 7.68
C ASP A 188 -34.06 -5.97 8.04
N HIS A 189 -34.04 -4.82 8.72
CA HIS A 189 -35.24 -4.03 9.01
C HIS A 189 -35.98 -3.59 7.73
N LEU A 190 -35.25 -3.11 6.71
CA LEU A 190 -35.82 -2.75 5.41
C LEU A 190 -36.52 -3.95 4.74
N VAL A 191 -35.88 -5.11 4.75
CA VAL A 191 -36.41 -6.36 4.17
C VAL A 191 -37.66 -6.83 4.88
N GLU A 192 -37.67 -6.76 6.22
CA GLU A 192 -38.81 -7.20 7.03
C GLU A 192 -40.02 -6.26 6.93
N HIS A 193 -39.80 -4.94 6.97
CA HIS A 193 -40.88 -3.96 7.12
C HIS A 193 -41.33 -3.33 5.79
N PHE A 194 -40.49 -3.35 4.76
CA PHE A 194 -40.77 -2.75 3.46
C PHE A 194 -40.43 -3.71 2.31
N PRO A 195 -41.04 -4.92 2.27
CA PRO A 195 -40.71 -5.92 1.26
C PRO A 195 -41.05 -5.39 -0.14
N GLY A 196 -40.09 -5.48 -1.06
CA GLY A 196 -40.25 -5.01 -2.43
C GLY A 196 -38.95 -4.96 -3.23
N PRO A 197 -38.98 -4.39 -4.45
CA PRO A 197 -37.81 -4.29 -5.32
C PRO A 197 -36.64 -3.55 -4.68
N LEU A 198 -36.93 -2.46 -3.95
CA LEU A 198 -35.93 -1.69 -3.22
C LEU A 198 -35.21 -2.54 -2.17
N ALA A 199 -35.97 -3.23 -1.30
CA ALA A 199 -35.40 -4.05 -0.25
C ALA A 199 -34.58 -5.22 -0.80
N THR A 200 -35.04 -5.82 -1.90
CA THR A 200 -34.31 -6.88 -2.62
C THR A 200 -32.97 -6.35 -3.14
N ALA A 201 -32.98 -5.24 -3.87
CA ALA A 201 -31.75 -4.64 -4.40
C ALA A 201 -30.78 -4.24 -3.29
N MET A 202 -31.25 -3.61 -2.21
CA MET A 202 -30.40 -3.22 -1.08
C MET A 202 -29.78 -4.41 -0.35
N ARG A 203 -30.52 -5.51 -0.19
CA ARG A 203 -29.98 -6.75 0.39
C ARG A 203 -28.91 -7.34 -0.52
N ASP A 204 -29.20 -7.46 -1.81
CA ASP A 204 -28.29 -8.06 -2.78
C ASP A 204 -27.00 -7.21 -2.94
N ASP A 205 -27.13 -5.87 -2.93
CA ASP A 205 -25.99 -4.95 -2.92
C ASP A 205 -25.18 -5.07 -1.61
N TRP A 206 -25.84 -5.20 -0.46
CA TRP A 206 -25.17 -5.41 0.82
C TRP A 206 -24.37 -6.73 0.83
N GLU A 207 -24.93 -7.82 0.32
CA GLU A 207 -24.25 -9.11 0.22
C GLU A 207 -23.06 -9.05 -0.74
N MET A 208 -23.21 -8.40 -1.90
CA MET A 208 -22.13 -8.22 -2.87
C MET A 208 -20.93 -7.47 -2.25
N VAL A 209 -21.20 -6.41 -1.47
CA VAL A 209 -20.14 -5.67 -0.76
C VAL A 209 -19.54 -6.51 0.37
N ARG A 210 -20.36 -7.31 1.07
CA ARG A 210 -19.88 -8.22 2.12
C ARG A 210 -18.87 -9.21 1.55
N GLU A 211 -19.21 -9.89 0.46
CA GLU A 211 -18.33 -10.85 -0.22
C GLU A 211 -17.03 -10.20 -0.70
N CYS A 212 -17.12 -9.00 -1.27
CA CYS A 212 -15.96 -8.23 -1.71
C CYS A 212 -15.00 -7.90 -0.55
N LEU A 213 -15.52 -7.54 0.62
CA LEU A 213 -14.73 -7.11 1.77
C LEU A 213 -14.21 -8.27 2.63
N GLU A 214 -14.94 -9.39 2.68
CA GLU A 214 -14.57 -10.57 3.45
C GLU A 214 -13.24 -11.16 2.96
N GLY A 215 -13.01 -11.09 1.65
CA GLY A 215 -11.83 -11.63 0.98
C GLY A 215 -11.96 -13.12 0.70
N GLN A 216 -11.26 -13.58 -0.35
CA GLN A 216 -11.30 -14.97 -0.80
C GLN A 216 -10.50 -15.84 0.17
N LEU A 217 -11.03 -17.02 0.50
CA LEU A 217 -10.30 -18.02 1.28
C LEU A 217 -9.13 -18.57 0.47
N VAL A 218 -7.96 -18.64 1.10
CA VAL A 218 -6.72 -19.07 0.47
C VAL A 218 -6.15 -20.27 1.21
N THR A 219 -6.02 -21.40 0.52
CA THR A 219 -5.23 -22.53 1.02
C THR A 219 -3.74 -22.24 0.81
N LEU A 220 -2.99 -22.21 1.91
CA LEU A 220 -1.54 -22.10 1.90
C LEU A 220 -0.91 -23.50 1.89
N PRO A 221 0.13 -23.75 1.06
CA PRO A 221 0.88 -25.00 1.15
C PRO A 221 1.59 -25.12 2.51
N ALA A 222 1.90 -26.34 2.94
CA ALA A 222 2.49 -26.61 4.26
C ALA A 222 3.79 -25.82 4.51
N HIS A 223 4.58 -25.58 3.46
CA HIS A 223 5.86 -24.86 3.52
C HIS A 223 5.75 -23.35 3.21
N ALA A 224 4.52 -22.81 3.10
CA ALA A 224 4.31 -21.40 2.70
C ALA A 224 5.00 -20.40 3.64
N LEU A 225 5.13 -20.75 4.92
CA LEU A 225 5.64 -19.89 5.98
C LEU A 225 7.06 -20.30 6.46
N ASP A 226 7.72 -21.25 5.81
CA ASP A 226 9.06 -21.71 6.19
C ASP A 226 10.07 -20.55 6.24
N PHE A 227 9.88 -19.54 5.39
CA PHE A 227 10.72 -18.35 5.37
C PHE A 227 10.66 -17.56 6.68
N ARG A 228 9.50 -17.54 7.38
CA ARG A 228 9.36 -16.90 8.69
C ARG A 228 10.13 -17.68 9.74
N THR A 229 10.00 -19.01 9.74
CA THR A 229 10.74 -19.89 10.66
C THR A 229 12.25 -19.77 10.46
N ARG A 230 12.73 -19.74 9.20
CA ARG A 230 14.15 -19.48 8.89
C ARG A 230 14.60 -18.10 9.36
N GLY A 231 13.75 -17.08 9.18
CA GLY A 231 14.01 -15.72 9.64
C GLY A 231 14.13 -15.64 11.17
N GLU A 232 13.21 -16.24 11.90
CA GLU A 232 13.22 -16.30 13.37
C GLU A 232 14.47 -17.01 13.91
N ALA A 233 14.85 -18.14 13.31
CA ALA A 233 16.08 -18.85 13.64
C ALA A 233 17.32 -17.96 13.40
N SER A 234 17.38 -17.28 12.25
CA SER A 234 18.48 -16.38 11.92
C SER A 234 18.58 -15.20 12.90
N VAL A 235 17.46 -14.60 13.29
CA VAL A 235 17.42 -13.52 14.30
C VAL A 235 17.96 -14.01 15.65
N LYS A 236 17.54 -15.20 16.08
CA LYS A 236 17.99 -15.81 17.33
C LYS A 236 19.50 -16.08 17.31
N ASP A 237 19.99 -16.72 16.25
CA ASP A 237 21.39 -17.11 16.13
C ASP A 237 22.32 -15.89 16.07
N ILE A 238 21.96 -14.88 15.28
CA ILE A 238 22.72 -13.63 15.21
C ILE A 238 22.65 -12.86 16.54
N GLY A 239 21.50 -12.85 17.23
CA GLY A 239 21.35 -12.23 18.55
C GLY A 239 22.24 -12.86 19.63
N LEU A 240 22.39 -14.19 19.61
CA LEU A 240 23.32 -14.91 20.48
C LEU A 240 24.78 -14.54 20.17
N GLN A 241 25.15 -14.49 18.90
CA GLN A 241 26.49 -14.05 18.47
C GLN A 241 26.76 -12.59 18.89
N ALA A 242 25.79 -11.70 18.75
CA ALA A 242 25.90 -10.31 19.17
C ALA A 242 26.11 -10.17 20.69
N THR A 243 25.35 -10.92 21.49
CA THR A 243 25.50 -10.91 22.95
C THR A 243 26.88 -11.44 23.37
N SER A 244 27.33 -12.53 22.77
CA SER A 244 28.66 -13.10 23.03
C SER A 244 29.78 -12.14 22.61
N ALA A 245 29.69 -11.53 21.42
CA ALA A 245 30.64 -10.54 20.94
C ALA A 245 30.70 -9.31 21.84
N TRP A 246 29.55 -8.83 22.33
CA TRP A 246 29.49 -7.71 23.26
C TRP A 246 30.20 -8.03 24.58
N GLN A 247 29.92 -9.20 25.17
CA GLN A 247 30.59 -9.64 26.40
C GLN A 247 32.11 -9.80 26.21
N ALA A 248 32.54 -10.37 25.07
CA ALA A 248 33.95 -10.52 24.74
C ALA A 248 34.64 -9.16 24.57
N LEU A 249 33.99 -8.18 23.91
CA LEU A 249 34.50 -6.82 23.76
C LEU A 249 34.66 -6.11 25.11
N LEU A 250 33.65 -6.21 25.98
CA LEU A 250 33.73 -5.64 27.32
C LEU A 250 34.85 -6.27 28.15
N ALA A 251 35.00 -7.59 28.09
CA ALA A 251 36.08 -8.29 28.79
C ALA A 251 37.47 -7.91 28.25
N ALA A 252 37.64 -7.84 26.93
CA ALA A 252 38.90 -7.47 26.29
C ALA A 252 39.34 -6.03 26.57
N ARG A 253 38.38 -5.15 26.91
CA ARG A 253 38.62 -3.73 27.20
C ARG A 253 38.49 -3.39 28.69
N ALA A 254 38.41 -4.38 29.57
CA ALA A 254 38.14 -4.17 30.99
C ALA A 254 39.21 -3.28 31.67
N GLU A 255 40.49 -3.43 31.31
CA GLU A 255 41.59 -2.63 31.89
C GLU A 255 41.56 -1.15 31.44
N GLU A 256 41.04 -0.88 30.24
CA GLU A 256 40.89 0.49 29.69
C GLU A 256 39.58 1.16 30.13
N THR A 257 38.65 0.39 30.71
CA THR A 257 37.29 0.82 31.03
C THR A 257 37.18 1.25 32.49
N LEU A 258 36.55 2.40 32.73
CA LEU A 258 36.24 2.87 34.07
C LEU A 258 35.30 1.87 34.78
N GLY A 259 35.66 1.49 36.00
CA GLY A 259 34.83 0.61 36.83
C GLY A 259 33.54 1.23 37.36
N ALA A 260 33.37 2.55 37.22
CA ALA A 260 32.19 3.29 37.64
C ALA A 260 31.85 4.42 36.65
N PHE A 261 30.59 4.86 36.68
CA PHE A 261 30.13 6.00 35.88
C PHE A 261 30.91 7.27 36.26
N PRO A 262 31.42 8.04 35.28
CA PRO A 262 32.22 9.22 35.57
C PRO A 262 31.36 10.33 36.20
N THR A 263 31.68 10.72 37.44
CA THR A 263 30.97 11.75 38.21
C THR A 263 31.71 13.09 38.31
N VAL A 264 32.76 13.29 37.49
CA VAL A 264 33.58 14.50 37.47
C VAL A 264 32.76 15.69 36.98
N ASP A 265 32.85 16.84 37.69
CA ASP A 265 32.23 18.09 37.23
C ASP A 265 32.85 18.50 35.87
N PRO A 266 32.04 18.66 34.80
CA PRO A 266 32.54 18.84 33.44
C PRO A 266 33.27 20.18 33.22
N PHE A 267 33.07 21.19 34.07
CA PHE A 267 33.70 22.51 33.91
C PHE A 267 34.67 22.87 35.05
N ARG A 268 34.45 22.34 36.25
CA ARG A 268 35.23 22.66 37.45
C ARG A 268 36.08 21.51 37.97
N GLY A 269 35.83 20.28 37.52
CA GLY A 269 36.56 19.08 37.95
C GLY A 269 37.82 18.80 37.15
N ASP A 270 38.74 18.01 37.73
CA ASP A 270 39.91 17.48 37.00
C ASP A 270 39.52 16.33 36.08
N ARG A 271 39.42 16.64 34.79
CA ARG A 271 38.99 15.70 33.75
C ARG A 271 40.12 14.84 33.22
N SER A 272 41.38 15.19 33.52
CA SER A 272 42.55 14.43 33.04
C SER A 272 42.53 12.96 33.51
N ALA A 273 41.90 12.71 34.66
CA ALA A 273 41.73 11.38 35.25
C ALA A 273 40.74 10.47 34.48
N VAL A 274 39.87 11.02 33.64
CA VAL A 274 38.81 10.29 32.92
C VAL A 274 38.91 10.43 31.39
N THR A 275 39.47 11.53 30.88
CA THR A 275 39.64 11.74 29.44
C THR A 275 40.49 10.63 28.80
N GLY A 276 40.07 10.14 27.64
CA GLY A 276 40.73 9.06 26.90
C GLY A 276 40.42 7.64 27.39
N LYS A 277 39.87 7.48 28.61
CA LYS A 277 39.41 6.20 29.13
C LYS A 277 38.07 5.79 28.52
N LEU A 278 37.77 4.50 28.59
CA LEU A 278 36.50 3.95 28.14
C LEU A 278 35.47 3.97 29.26
N VAL A 279 34.20 4.11 28.89
CA VAL A 279 33.05 3.99 29.79
C VAL A 279 32.01 3.08 29.15
N SER A 280 31.55 2.08 29.90
CA SER A 280 30.42 1.24 29.53
C SER A 280 29.14 1.90 30.00
N LEU A 281 28.31 2.33 29.05
CA LEU A 281 27.06 3.04 29.30
C LEU A 281 25.89 2.06 29.13
N PRO A 282 24.92 2.08 30.06
CA PRO A 282 23.78 1.17 30.02
C PRO A 282 22.89 1.45 28.81
N GLN A 283 21.87 0.62 28.61
CA GLN A 283 20.89 0.81 27.54
C GLN A 283 20.20 2.18 27.65
N VAL A 284 20.11 2.89 26.53
CA VAL A 284 19.29 4.10 26.36
C VAL A 284 18.27 3.89 25.25
N THR A 285 17.04 4.35 25.48
CA THR A 285 15.92 4.29 24.55
C THR A 285 15.76 5.62 23.81
N GLN A 286 15.03 5.64 22.69
CA GLN A 286 14.74 6.87 21.94
C GLN A 286 14.05 7.98 22.77
N ARG A 287 13.33 7.62 23.85
CA ARG A 287 12.67 8.59 24.73
C ARG A 287 13.63 9.39 25.58
N GLU A 288 14.84 8.87 25.78
CA GLU A 288 15.89 9.46 26.60
C GLU A 288 16.87 10.28 25.76
N TRP A 289 16.63 10.40 24.45
CA TRP A 289 17.45 11.24 23.58
C TRP A 289 17.18 12.71 23.87
N LEU A 290 18.25 13.50 23.89
CA LEU A 290 18.16 14.95 24.05
C LEU A 290 18.29 15.62 22.68
N MET A 291 17.44 16.63 22.46
CA MET A 291 17.52 17.51 21.29
C MET A 291 18.07 18.86 21.72
N ASP A 292 19.17 19.27 21.09
CA ASP A 292 19.81 20.56 21.31
C ASP A 292 20.15 21.19 19.96
N MET A 293 19.60 22.39 19.70
CA MET A 293 19.82 23.14 18.46
C MET A 293 19.62 22.31 17.17
N GLY A 294 18.60 21.45 17.16
CA GLY A 294 18.28 20.58 16.02
C GLY A 294 19.13 19.31 15.90
N LYS A 295 20.07 19.07 16.82
CA LYS A 295 20.90 17.85 16.86
C LYS A 295 20.46 16.91 17.95
N ALA A 296 20.48 15.61 17.65
CA ALA A 296 20.14 14.55 18.60
C ALA A 296 21.39 14.03 19.33
N TYR A 297 21.24 13.81 20.64
CA TYR A 297 22.26 13.23 21.51
C TYR A 297 21.67 12.06 22.28
N LEU A 298 22.41 10.95 22.34
CA LEU A 298 22.19 9.93 23.36
C LEU A 298 22.68 10.51 24.69
N ALA A 299 21.88 10.36 25.75
CA ALA A 299 22.19 10.95 27.04
C ALA A 299 22.00 9.93 28.16
N TRP A 300 23.00 9.85 29.03
CA TRP A 300 22.97 9.03 30.24
C TRP A 300 23.19 9.91 31.45
N SER A 301 22.40 9.68 32.50
CA SER A 301 22.56 10.39 33.77
C SER A 301 22.66 9.41 34.93
N GLN A 302 23.64 9.61 35.81
CA GLN A 302 23.75 8.89 37.06
C GLN A 302 24.30 9.82 38.14
N SER A 303 23.63 9.86 39.30
CA SER A 303 24.04 10.67 40.45
C SER A 303 24.27 12.16 40.12
N GLY A 304 23.53 12.71 39.16
CA GLY A 304 23.63 14.11 38.73
C GLY A 304 24.71 14.40 37.67
N ALA A 305 25.59 13.44 37.37
CA ALA A 305 26.54 13.55 36.27
C ALA A 305 25.94 13.06 34.95
N TRP A 306 26.38 13.64 33.84
CA TRP A 306 25.88 13.35 32.50
C TRP A 306 26.99 12.92 31.55
N VAL A 307 26.66 11.99 30.67
CA VAL A 307 27.48 11.59 29.52
C VAL A 307 26.64 11.68 28.26
N PHE A 308 27.21 12.22 27.18
CA PHE A 308 26.53 12.45 25.91
C PHE A 308 27.27 11.83 24.74
N CYS A 309 26.53 11.31 23.76
CA CYS A 309 27.07 10.88 22.48
C CYS A 309 26.27 11.54 21.33
N PRO A 310 26.90 12.36 20.46
CA PRO A 310 26.23 12.93 19.31
C PRO A 310 25.85 11.84 18.29
N VAL A 311 24.56 11.77 17.94
CA VAL A 311 24.02 10.79 16.99
C VAL A 311 24.60 10.98 15.58
N GLU A 312 25.01 12.20 15.24
CA GLU A 312 25.58 12.55 13.93
C GLU A 312 27.10 12.33 13.82
N SER A 313 27.76 11.86 14.88
CA SER A 313 29.20 11.59 14.85
C SER A 313 29.57 10.56 13.77
N PRO A 314 30.76 10.62 13.15
CA PRO A 314 31.19 9.64 12.16
C PRO A 314 31.10 8.19 12.66
N ALA A 315 31.45 7.96 13.92
CA ALA A 315 31.34 6.65 14.56
C ALA A 315 29.89 6.17 14.67
N MET A 316 28.95 7.02 15.08
CA MET A 316 27.51 6.68 15.08
C MET A 316 26.96 6.43 13.68
N LYS A 317 27.38 7.19 12.66
CA LYS A 317 26.98 6.94 11.26
C LYS A 317 27.41 5.54 10.80
N ARG A 318 28.63 5.12 11.17
CA ARG A 318 29.14 3.76 10.89
C ARG A 318 28.34 2.68 11.63
N LEU A 319 27.96 2.92 12.89
CA LEU A 319 27.06 2.04 13.65
C LEU A 319 25.69 1.89 12.95
N PHE A 320 25.07 3.00 12.55
CA PHE A 320 23.78 2.96 11.87
C PHE A 320 23.87 2.32 10.47
N ALA A 321 25.00 2.46 9.77
CA ALA A 321 25.22 1.73 8.52
C ALA A 321 25.24 0.20 8.75
N ALA A 322 25.89 -0.29 9.81
CA ALA A 322 25.87 -1.69 10.19
C ALA A 322 24.47 -2.16 10.63
N LEU A 323 23.75 -1.35 11.42
CA LEU A 323 22.34 -1.60 11.77
C LEU A 323 21.46 -1.70 10.53
N HIS A 324 21.67 -0.83 9.56
CA HIS A 324 20.90 -0.83 8.31
C HIS A 324 21.18 -2.09 7.47
N ARG A 325 22.44 -2.57 7.41
CA ARG A 325 22.75 -3.86 6.78
C ARG A 325 22.11 -5.04 7.53
N TYR A 326 22.12 -5.01 8.86
CA TYR A 326 21.38 -5.99 9.66
C TYR A 326 19.88 -5.98 9.34
N GLN A 327 19.27 -4.79 9.25
CA GLN A 327 17.85 -4.65 8.92
C GLN A 327 17.51 -5.22 7.53
N LYS A 328 18.39 -4.98 6.56
CA LYS A 328 18.24 -5.51 5.19
C LYS A 328 18.37 -7.02 5.11
N ARG A 329 19.27 -7.63 5.89
CA ARG A 329 19.66 -9.05 5.74
C ARG A 329 19.02 -9.98 6.76
N VAL A 330 18.82 -9.53 8.00
CA VAL A 330 18.35 -10.38 9.11
C VAL A 330 16.89 -10.08 9.42
N THR A 331 16.59 -8.94 10.04
CA THR A 331 15.20 -8.53 10.33
C THR A 331 15.03 -7.02 10.24
N PRO A 332 14.01 -6.52 9.52
CA PRO A 332 13.72 -5.08 9.42
C PRO A 332 13.14 -4.49 10.71
N SER A 333 12.81 -5.33 11.70
CA SER A 333 12.18 -4.93 12.96
C SER A 333 13.15 -5.15 14.11
N VAL A 334 13.94 -4.11 14.41
CA VAL A 334 14.89 -4.07 15.55
C VAL A 334 14.61 -2.82 16.37
N ARG A 335 14.53 -2.99 17.70
CA ARG A 335 14.37 -1.86 18.62
C ARG A 335 15.67 -1.05 18.65
N ILE A 336 15.55 0.28 18.64
CA ILE A 336 16.70 1.19 18.74
C ILE A 336 16.94 1.51 20.20
N ASP A 337 17.38 0.49 20.92
CA ASP A 337 17.82 0.56 22.31
C ASP A 337 19.33 0.36 22.32
N ILE A 338 20.11 1.34 22.78
CA ILE A 338 21.56 1.36 22.54
C ILE A 338 22.31 1.24 23.87
N SER A 339 23.10 0.18 24.04
CA SER A 339 24.19 0.13 25.01
C SER A 339 25.49 0.52 24.31
N LEU A 340 26.31 1.36 24.95
CA LEU A 340 27.45 2.00 24.30
C LEU A 340 28.73 1.80 25.12
N LEU A 341 29.80 1.39 24.46
CA LEU A 341 31.16 1.51 24.98
C LEU A 341 31.77 2.74 24.31
N GLY A 342 31.97 3.81 25.08
CA GLY A 342 32.42 5.10 24.57
C GLY A 342 33.77 5.51 25.13
N ARG A 343 34.60 6.20 24.34
CA ARG A 343 35.82 6.86 24.78
C ARG A 343 35.51 8.29 25.21
N ILE A 344 35.88 8.68 26.42
CA ILE A 344 35.62 10.03 26.95
C ILE A 344 36.51 11.05 26.23
N LEU A 345 35.89 12.06 25.63
CA LEU A 345 36.55 13.14 24.90
C LEU A 345 37.08 14.24 25.84
N PRO A 346 38.05 15.05 25.39
CA PRO A 346 38.63 16.12 26.20
C PRO A 346 37.70 17.32 26.39
N ASP A 347 36.70 17.51 25.53
CA ASP A 347 35.82 18.67 25.57
C ASP A 347 34.46 18.32 26.22
N PRO A 348 34.00 19.09 27.21
CA PRO A 348 32.71 18.85 27.84
C PRO A 348 31.59 19.48 26.99
N ARG A 349 30.36 19.05 27.22
CA ARG A 349 29.19 19.58 26.51
C ARG A 349 28.17 20.18 27.48
N LEU A 350 27.63 21.33 27.10
CA LEU A 350 26.40 21.88 27.67
C LEU A 350 25.30 21.72 26.63
N LEU A 351 24.22 21.02 26.99
CA LEU A 351 23.03 20.87 26.15
C LEU A 351 21.88 21.65 26.78
N ALA A 352 21.15 22.42 25.96
CA ALA A 352 19.98 23.17 26.36
C ALA A 352 18.76 22.67 25.59
N GLY A 353 18.03 21.72 26.18
CA GLY A 353 16.90 21.05 25.55
C GLY A 353 15.78 20.73 26.53
N SER A 354 14.53 20.74 26.07
CA SER A 354 13.34 20.36 26.87
C SER A 354 13.19 21.11 28.20
N GLY A 355 13.54 22.40 28.22
CA GLY A 355 13.36 23.29 29.38
C GLY A 355 14.44 23.19 30.46
N ARG A 356 15.53 22.45 30.24
CA ARG A 356 16.65 22.34 31.18
C ARG A 356 18.00 22.45 30.46
N ALA A 357 18.97 23.10 31.11
CA ALA A 357 20.37 23.03 30.72
C ALA A 357 21.09 21.96 31.55
N VAL A 358 21.79 21.05 30.88
CA VAL A 358 22.59 20.00 31.53
C VAL A 358 23.99 19.98 30.96
N ALA A 359 24.97 19.86 31.87
CA ALA A 359 26.39 19.78 31.53
C ALA A 359 26.89 18.36 31.74
N GLY A 360 27.75 17.87 30.86
CA GLY A 360 28.25 16.50 30.89
C GLY A 360 29.48 16.29 30.03
N LEU A 361 30.00 15.06 30.08
CA LEU A 361 31.14 14.64 29.28
C LEU A 361 30.66 14.13 27.91
N GLU A 362 31.42 14.42 26.87
CA GLU A 362 31.16 13.84 25.54
C GLU A 362 31.94 12.54 25.38
N VAL A 363 31.33 11.55 24.71
CA VAL A 363 32.00 10.29 24.36
C VAL A 363 31.94 10.02 22.86
N GLU A 364 33.00 9.42 22.34
CA GLU A 364 33.04 8.84 21.00
C GLU A 364 32.75 7.32 21.07
N PRO A 365 31.81 6.80 20.27
CA PRO A 365 31.53 5.37 20.19
C PRO A 365 32.75 4.53 19.79
N VAL A 366 33.08 3.53 20.60
CA VAL A 366 34.05 2.47 20.26
C VAL A 366 33.32 1.19 19.84
N ALA A 367 32.28 0.82 20.57
CA ALA A 367 31.41 -0.29 20.21
C ALA A 367 29.99 -0.04 20.73
N ALA A 368 29.01 -0.70 20.15
CA ALA A 368 27.62 -0.64 20.62
C ALA A 368 26.92 -1.99 20.51
N LEU A 369 25.96 -2.20 21.40
CA LEU A 369 24.94 -3.25 21.30
C LEU A 369 23.58 -2.57 21.11
N ILE A 370 22.94 -2.82 19.96
CA ILE A 370 21.67 -2.21 19.59
C ILE A 370 20.57 -3.26 19.64
N GLY A 371 19.50 -2.98 20.39
CA GLY A 371 18.31 -3.82 20.53
C GLY A 371 18.59 -5.21 21.13
N GLY A 372 19.74 -5.39 21.78
CA GLY A 372 20.22 -6.70 22.23
C GLY A 372 20.58 -7.68 21.10
N ALA A 373 20.57 -7.24 19.85
CA ALA A 373 20.67 -8.12 18.67
C ALA A 373 21.79 -7.74 17.70
N VAL A 374 22.28 -6.51 17.75
CA VAL A 374 23.29 -6.00 16.81
C VAL A 374 24.48 -5.47 17.59
N CYS A 375 25.54 -6.26 17.68
CA CYS A 375 26.81 -5.81 18.26
C CYS A 375 27.75 -5.37 17.14
N VAL A 376 28.32 -4.18 17.27
CA VAL A 376 29.24 -3.60 16.29
C VAL A 376 30.44 -3.01 17.01
N ASP A 377 31.63 -3.43 16.60
CA ASP A 377 32.88 -2.78 16.96
C ASP A 377 33.20 -1.72 15.89
N VAL A 378 33.16 -0.45 16.28
CA VAL A 378 33.41 0.68 15.36
C VAL A 378 34.89 0.79 15.01
N SER A 379 35.78 0.24 15.83
CA SER A 379 37.22 0.22 15.54
C SER A 379 37.59 -0.73 14.40
N ASP A 380 36.67 -1.58 13.97
CA ASP A 380 36.83 -2.42 12.78
C ASP A 380 36.98 -1.56 11.52
N THR A 381 38.17 -1.60 10.91
CA THR A 381 38.55 -0.81 9.72
C THR A 381 38.55 -1.62 8.44
N ARG A 382 38.08 -2.88 8.47
CA ARG A 382 37.98 -3.72 7.27
C ARG A 382 37.15 -3.01 6.19
N GLU A 383 37.51 -3.24 4.93
CA GLU A 383 36.79 -2.71 3.77
C GLU A 383 35.32 -3.16 3.80
N GLY A 384 34.39 -2.23 3.57
CA GLY A 384 32.95 -2.46 3.71
C GLY A 384 32.42 -2.45 5.16
N GLY A 385 33.30 -2.31 6.15
CA GLY A 385 33.02 -2.32 7.59
C GLY A 385 32.77 -0.94 8.24
N PRO A 386 32.34 -0.90 9.50
CA PRO A 386 32.41 -1.98 10.49
C PRO A 386 31.27 -2.99 10.32
N PHE A 387 31.54 -4.27 10.55
CA PHE A 387 30.56 -5.36 10.43
C PHE A 387 29.84 -5.62 11.76
N PHE A 388 28.58 -6.07 11.71
CA PHE A 388 27.92 -6.56 12.92
C PHE A 388 28.33 -8.01 13.22
N ALA A 389 28.28 -8.39 14.49
CA ALA A 389 28.60 -9.76 14.92
C ALA A 389 27.70 -10.79 14.22
N GLY A 390 28.31 -11.79 13.58
CA GLY A 390 27.60 -12.80 12.79
C GLY A 390 27.26 -12.41 11.35
N GLU A 391 27.62 -11.20 10.90
CA GLU A 391 27.36 -10.77 9.52
C GLU A 391 28.02 -11.71 8.49
N ALA A 392 29.19 -12.26 8.79
CA ALA A 392 29.92 -13.18 7.92
C ALA A 392 29.30 -14.60 7.84
N SER A 393 28.48 -15.01 8.82
CA SER A 393 27.78 -16.30 8.79
C SER A 393 26.52 -16.27 7.94
N LEU A 394 26.10 -15.10 7.46
CA LEU A 394 24.93 -14.97 6.61
C LEU A 394 25.26 -15.45 5.19
N THR A 395 24.81 -16.64 4.85
CA THR A 395 24.79 -17.14 3.48
C THR A 395 23.55 -16.61 2.76
N HIS A 396 23.76 -15.90 1.66
CA HIS A 396 22.68 -15.48 0.77
C HIS A 396 22.46 -16.55 -0.31
N GLU A 397 21.29 -17.15 -0.31
CA GLU A 397 20.84 -17.99 -1.43
C GLU A 397 20.24 -17.07 -2.48
N ALA A 398 20.93 -16.91 -3.61
CA ALA A 398 20.43 -16.15 -4.73
C ALA A 398 19.50 -17.04 -5.56
N LEU A 399 18.26 -16.58 -5.78
CA LEU A 399 17.31 -17.28 -6.65
C LEU A 399 17.70 -17.19 -8.12
N GLY A 400 18.50 -16.17 -8.47
CA GLY A 400 18.85 -15.85 -9.85
C GLY A 400 17.78 -14.99 -10.52
N ALA A 401 18.18 -14.26 -11.56
CA ALA A 401 17.23 -13.49 -12.36
C ALA A 401 16.29 -14.43 -13.14
N PRO A 402 15.00 -14.06 -13.29
CA PRO A 402 14.12 -14.72 -14.24
C PRO A 402 14.70 -14.72 -15.66
N ALA A 403 14.25 -15.66 -16.48
CA ALA A 403 14.61 -15.69 -17.90
C ALA A 403 14.19 -14.39 -18.61
N ASP A 404 14.91 -14.00 -19.67
CA ASP A 404 14.62 -12.75 -20.40
C ASP A 404 13.23 -12.73 -21.05
N ASP A 405 12.65 -13.90 -21.33
CA ASP A 405 11.32 -14.10 -21.88
C ASP A 405 10.24 -14.34 -20.80
N ALA A 406 10.61 -14.24 -19.52
CA ALA A 406 9.67 -14.37 -18.41
C ALA A 406 8.52 -13.36 -18.54
N SER A 407 7.30 -13.86 -18.34
CA SER A 407 6.08 -13.07 -18.34
C SER A 407 6.06 -12.06 -17.19
N PRO A 408 5.28 -10.98 -17.29
CA PRO A 408 5.11 -10.01 -16.19
C PRO A 408 4.66 -10.67 -14.88
N ARG A 409 3.84 -11.73 -14.97
CA ARG A 409 3.41 -12.55 -13.84
C ARG A 409 4.59 -13.22 -13.16
N GLU A 410 5.46 -13.88 -13.91
CA GLU A 410 6.67 -14.54 -13.39
C GLU A 410 7.65 -13.52 -12.76
N ILE A 411 7.79 -12.31 -13.34
CA ILE A 411 8.58 -11.23 -12.73
C ILE A 411 8.01 -10.82 -11.37
N LEU A 412 6.69 -10.68 -11.26
CA LEU A 412 6.03 -10.32 -10.00
C LEU A 412 6.13 -11.43 -8.94
N GLU A 413 5.97 -12.69 -9.36
CA GLU A 413 6.16 -13.86 -8.49
C GLU A 413 7.62 -13.99 -8.03
N ALA A 414 8.58 -13.74 -8.91
CA ALA A 414 10.01 -13.67 -8.57
C ALA A 414 10.30 -12.55 -7.56
N MET A 415 9.61 -11.40 -7.66
CA MET A 415 9.73 -10.33 -6.68
C MET A 415 9.28 -10.79 -5.30
N VAL A 416 8.12 -11.44 -5.19
CA VAL A 416 7.60 -12.00 -3.92
C VAL A 416 8.57 -13.06 -3.37
N ALA A 417 9.05 -13.97 -4.22
CA ALA A 417 9.99 -15.01 -3.86
C ALA A 417 11.32 -14.44 -3.35
N ALA A 418 11.86 -13.42 -4.00
CA ALA A 418 13.09 -12.74 -3.60
C ALA A 418 12.98 -12.15 -2.19
N VAL A 419 11.85 -11.50 -1.87
CA VAL A 419 11.62 -10.98 -0.50
C VAL A 419 11.53 -12.11 0.53
N LYS A 420 10.84 -13.22 0.22
CA LYS A 420 10.77 -14.41 1.10
C LYS A 420 12.15 -15.05 1.34
N HIS A 421 13.02 -15.06 0.33
CA HIS A 421 14.37 -15.62 0.45
C HIS A 421 15.42 -14.63 0.99
N GLY A 422 15.07 -13.36 1.13
CA GLY A 422 16.04 -12.32 1.51
C GLY A 422 17.06 -12.01 0.42
N ASP A 423 16.71 -12.27 -0.84
CA ASP A 423 17.54 -12.00 -2.02
C ASP A 423 17.32 -10.58 -2.56
N GLN A 424 17.98 -9.62 -1.93
CA GLN A 424 17.86 -8.21 -2.32
C GLN A 424 18.42 -7.93 -3.72
N ALA A 425 19.42 -8.69 -4.16
CA ALA A 425 20.05 -8.49 -5.46
C ALA A 425 19.06 -8.80 -6.58
N THR A 426 18.48 -10.00 -6.57
CA THR A 426 17.41 -10.36 -7.52
C THR A 426 16.25 -9.39 -7.42
N TRP A 427 15.80 -9.02 -6.21
CA TRP A 427 14.73 -8.04 -6.05
C TRP A 427 15.03 -6.71 -6.75
N ASN A 428 16.23 -6.15 -6.57
CA ASN A 428 16.64 -4.89 -7.19
C ASN A 428 16.69 -4.98 -8.72
N ASP A 429 17.12 -6.12 -9.26
CA ASP A 429 17.28 -6.33 -10.70
C ASP A 429 15.94 -6.40 -11.43
N LEU A 430 14.84 -6.77 -10.77
CA LEU A 430 13.50 -6.79 -11.37
C LEU A 430 12.95 -5.40 -11.69
N PHE A 431 13.50 -4.34 -11.08
CA PHE A 431 13.05 -2.96 -11.30
C PHE A 431 13.78 -2.30 -12.45
N ALA A 432 13.05 -1.47 -13.21
CA ALA A 432 13.64 -0.71 -14.28
C ALA A 432 14.54 0.42 -13.74
N ASP A 433 15.64 0.66 -14.46
CA ASP A 433 16.51 1.83 -14.35
C ASP A 433 16.22 2.87 -15.46
N TRP A 434 15.10 2.69 -16.17
CA TRP A 434 14.51 3.59 -17.16
C TRP A 434 12.99 3.59 -16.96
N ARG A 435 12.27 4.54 -17.55
CA ARG A 435 10.81 4.58 -17.47
C ARG A 435 10.19 5.32 -18.64
N ALA A 436 9.07 4.84 -19.17
CA ALA A 436 8.18 5.64 -20.00
C ALA A 436 6.97 6.11 -19.18
N VAL A 437 6.50 7.33 -19.43
CA VAL A 437 5.24 7.82 -18.90
C VAL A 437 4.29 8.03 -20.07
N PRO A 438 3.16 7.31 -20.13
CA PRO A 438 2.14 7.59 -21.12
C PRO A 438 1.64 9.03 -20.92
N ASP A 439 1.57 9.78 -22.01
CA ASP A 439 0.97 11.12 -22.03
C ASP A 439 0.06 11.21 -23.26
N GLY A 440 -1.07 11.90 -23.11
CA GLY A 440 -2.13 11.96 -24.10
C GLY A 440 -1.73 12.66 -25.40
N GLN A 441 -0.63 13.41 -25.41
CA GLN A 441 -0.10 14.07 -26.61
C GLN A 441 1.27 13.54 -27.03
N ARG A 442 2.19 13.33 -26.07
CA ARG A 442 3.53 12.83 -26.37
C ARG A 442 4.13 12.04 -25.21
N PRO A 443 4.26 10.71 -25.30
CA PRO A 443 4.84 9.91 -24.22
C PRO A 443 6.27 10.37 -23.91
N ILE A 444 6.60 10.42 -22.62
CA ILE A 444 7.91 10.88 -22.14
C ILE A 444 8.75 9.66 -21.79
N TYR A 445 9.94 9.55 -22.39
CA TYR A 445 10.91 8.50 -22.09
C TYR A 445 12.07 9.03 -21.23
N TYR A 446 12.28 8.40 -20.08
CA TYR A 446 13.40 8.62 -19.17
C TYR A 446 14.42 7.49 -19.35
N PRO A 447 15.53 7.71 -20.07
CA PRO A 447 16.54 6.68 -20.35
C PRO A 447 17.36 6.29 -19.11
N VAL A 448 17.40 7.17 -18.10
CA VAL A 448 17.98 6.92 -16.78
C VAL A 448 16.95 7.36 -15.75
N TRP A 449 16.53 6.42 -14.92
CA TRP A 449 15.54 6.59 -13.89
C TRP A 449 16.05 5.96 -12.59
N THR A 450 16.39 6.82 -11.62
CA THR A 450 16.88 6.39 -10.31
C THR A 450 15.75 6.40 -9.29
N TRP A 451 15.44 5.23 -8.75
CA TRP A 451 14.50 5.10 -7.65
C TRP A 451 15.24 5.14 -6.30
N ASN A 452 15.34 6.33 -5.72
CA ASN A 452 16.15 6.61 -4.52
C ASN A 452 15.67 5.89 -3.23
N SER A 453 14.50 5.24 -3.23
CA SER A 453 13.94 4.57 -2.05
C SER A 453 13.94 3.03 -2.12
N ARG A 454 14.63 2.41 -3.08
CA ARG A 454 14.69 0.93 -3.23
C ARG A 454 14.99 0.19 -1.93
N ASP A 455 16.01 0.63 -1.19
CA ASP A 455 16.40 -0.01 0.08
C ASP A 455 15.33 0.09 1.16
N SER A 456 14.66 1.24 1.26
CA SER A 456 13.57 1.45 2.21
C SER A 456 12.37 0.56 1.86
N GLU A 457 12.08 0.40 0.58
CA GLU A 457 10.94 -0.37 0.08
C GLU A 457 11.21 -1.88 0.13
N TRP A 458 12.47 -2.30 -0.03
CA TRP A 458 12.93 -3.64 0.30
C TRP A 458 12.67 -3.98 1.78
N MET A 459 13.15 -3.14 2.70
CA MET A 459 12.94 -3.36 4.14
C MET A 459 11.45 -3.33 4.52
N ARG A 460 10.66 -2.45 3.89
CA ARG A 460 9.21 -2.39 4.08
C ARG A 460 8.52 -3.67 3.60
N SER A 461 8.88 -4.17 2.41
CA SER A 461 8.35 -5.43 1.87
C SER A 461 8.67 -6.62 2.77
N ARG A 462 9.92 -6.71 3.26
CA ARG A 462 10.31 -7.74 4.23
C ARG A 462 9.52 -7.63 5.53
N ARG A 463 9.31 -6.41 6.05
CA ARG A 463 8.56 -6.19 7.29
C ARG A 463 7.13 -6.70 7.15
N LEU A 464 6.49 -6.41 6.01
CA LEU A 464 5.14 -6.86 5.72
C LEU A 464 5.06 -8.39 5.67
N LEU A 465 5.95 -9.07 4.94
CA LEU A 465 5.93 -10.54 4.81
C LEU A 465 6.30 -11.28 6.09
N LEU A 466 7.18 -10.72 6.92
CA LEU A 466 7.58 -11.34 8.19
C LEU A 466 6.52 -11.17 9.29
N ASP A 467 5.62 -10.20 9.16
CA ASP A 467 4.64 -9.85 10.19
C ASP A 467 3.20 -10.13 9.72
N LYS A 468 2.65 -9.22 8.90
CA LYS A 468 1.22 -9.16 8.56
C LYS A 468 0.80 -10.02 7.36
N VAL A 469 1.63 -10.07 6.33
CA VAL A 469 1.31 -10.71 5.04
C VAL A 469 1.88 -12.12 5.02
N LEU A 470 1.01 -13.13 4.90
CA LEU A 470 1.39 -14.54 4.82
C LEU A 470 1.93 -14.89 3.43
N ASP A 471 1.30 -14.33 2.40
CA ASP A 471 1.59 -14.60 1.00
C ASP A 471 1.08 -13.46 0.11
N ALA A 472 1.54 -13.39 -1.14
CA ALA A 472 1.00 -12.47 -2.14
C ALA A 472 0.92 -13.17 -3.50
N ARG A 473 -0.20 -13.02 -4.20
CA ARG A 473 -0.53 -13.78 -5.41
C ARG A 473 -1.02 -12.87 -6.51
N VAL A 474 -0.59 -13.13 -7.74
CA VAL A 474 -1.05 -12.36 -8.89
C VAL A 474 -2.51 -12.74 -9.20
N HIS A 475 -3.43 -11.83 -8.89
CA HIS A 475 -4.86 -11.98 -9.10
C HIS A 475 -5.24 -11.82 -10.56
N TRP A 476 -4.71 -10.77 -11.19
CA TRP A 476 -5.06 -10.40 -12.55
C TRP A 476 -3.89 -9.76 -13.30
N MET A 477 -3.84 -9.99 -14.61
CA MET A 477 -2.94 -9.32 -15.55
C MET A 477 -3.73 -8.76 -16.74
N GLY A 478 -3.50 -7.50 -17.08
CA GLY A 478 -4.11 -6.87 -18.25
C GLY A 478 -3.45 -7.25 -19.57
N ASP A 479 -4.04 -6.74 -20.66
CA ASP A 479 -3.44 -6.88 -21.98
C ASP A 479 -2.24 -5.94 -22.14
N VAL A 480 -1.28 -6.36 -22.98
CA VAL A 480 -0.12 -5.56 -23.32
C VAL A 480 -0.53 -4.40 -24.22
N ASN A 481 -0.16 -3.19 -23.80
CA ASN A 481 -0.41 -1.96 -24.55
C ASN A 481 0.91 -1.34 -25.03
N VAL A 482 0.92 -0.81 -26.25
CA VAL A 482 2.07 -0.08 -26.78
C VAL A 482 1.97 1.38 -26.33
N VAL A 483 2.88 1.79 -25.43
CA VAL A 483 2.96 3.17 -24.91
C VAL A 483 3.76 4.06 -25.84
N ILE A 484 4.84 3.50 -26.41
CA ILE A 484 5.70 4.15 -27.40
C ILE A 484 5.93 3.16 -28.53
N ARG A 485 5.65 3.55 -29.78
CA ARG A 485 5.77 2.69 -30.97
C ARG A 485 7.22 2.51 -31.40
N GLY A 486 8.07 3.52 -31.18
CA GLY A 486 9.48 3.56 -31.54
C GLY A 486 9.74 4.14 -32.93
N ASP A 487 8.70 4.53 -33.67
CA ASP A 487 8.77 5.15 -34.99
C ASP A 487 8.42 6.64 -34.97
N GLU A 488 8.08 7.19 -33.81
CA GLU A 488 7.66 8.59 -33.67
C GLU A 488 8.82 9.58 -33.90
N ALA A 489 10.06 9.18 -33.59
CA ALA A 489 11.27 9.94 -33.88
C ALA A 489 12.51 9.02 -33.87
N PRO A 490 13.59 9.38 -34.59
CA PRO A 490 14.85 8.62 -34.57
C PRO A 490 15.40 8.44 -33.15
N GLY A 491 15.70 7.20 -32.76
CA GLY A 491 16.29 6.86 -31.48
C GLY A 491 15.30 6.66 -30.32
N VAL A 492 13.99 6.81 -30.55
CA VAL A 492 12.95 6.52 -29.56
C VAL A 492 12.75 5.00 -29.47
N PRO A 493 12.79 4.38 -28.27
CA PRO A 493 12.55 2.95 -28.14
C PRO A 493 11.06 2.62 -28.25
N ARG A 494 10.75 1.40 -28.72
CA ARG A 494 9.42 0.82 -28.54
C ARG A 494 9.25 0.42 -27.08
N ILE A 495 8.20 0.94 -26.43
CA ILE A 495 7.85 0.62 -25.05
C ILE A 495 6.46 0.00 -25.01
N GLU A 496 6.39 -1.17 -24.40
CA GLU A 496 5.16 -1.88 -24.10
C GLU A 496 4.94 -1.86 -22.59
N GLU A 497 3.69 -1.72 -22.17
CA GLU A 497 3.28 -1.67 -20.77
C GLU A 497 2.15 -2.67 -20.52
N VAL A 498 2.12 -3.20 -19.31
CA VAL A 498 1.04 -4.05 -18.80
C VAL A 498 0.80 -3.78 -17.33
N GLU A 499 -0.46 -3.85 -16.93
CA GLU A 499 -0.91 -3.68 -15.54
C GLU A 499 -1.20 -5.04 -14.91
N LEU A 500 -0.81 -5.20 -13.65
CA LEU A 500 -1.06 -6.41 -12.85
C LEU A 500 -1.68 -6.03 -11.51
N GLU A 501 -2.50 -6.92 -10.96
CA GLU A 501 -3.00 -6.85 -9.59
C GLU A 501 -2.50 -8.00 -8.75
N LEU A 502 -2.06 -7.65 -7.54
CA LEU A 502 -1.55 -8.55 -6.52
C LEU A 502 -2.51 -8.57 -5.33
N ASP A 503 -3.02 -9.76 -4.99
CA ASP A 503 -3.77 -9.99 -3.76
C ASP A 503 -2.83 -10.40 -2.64
N HIS A 504 -2.95 -9.73 -1.49
CA HIS A 504 -2.20 -10.06 -0.27
C HIS A 504 -3.02 -11.00 0.59
N VAL A 505 -2.36 -11.97 1.21
CA VAL A 505 -3.00 -12.97 2.07
C VAL A 505 -2.65 -12.67 3.51
N GLY A 506 -3.66 -12.57 4.37
CA GLY A 506 -3.52 -12.31 5.81
C GLY A 506 -4.21 -13.40 6.62
N LEU A 507 -3.85 -13.51 7.90
CA LEU A 507 -4.52 -14.40 8.85
C LEU A 507 -5.66 -13.64 9.54
N PHE A 508 -6.89 -14.11 9.40
CA PHE A 508 -8.02 -13.54 10.09
C PHE A 508 -8.93 -14.64 10.63
N GLU A 509 -9.24 -14.57 11.92
CA GLU A 509 -10.10 -15.57 12.59
C GLU A 509 -9.59 -17.02 12.41
N GLY A 510 -8.27 -17.19 12.26
CA GLY A 510 -7.64 -18.49 12.03
C GLY A 510 -7.60 -18.94 10.56
N GLU A 511 -8.20 -18.17 9.65
CA GLU A 511 -8.26 -18.48 8.22
C GLU A 511 -7.35 -17.55 7.40
N ALA A 512 -6.67 -18.10 6.39
CA ALA A 512 -5.90 -17.31 5.44
C ALA A 512 -6.83 -16.76 4.35
N ARG A 513 -6.95 -15.44 4.25
CA ARG A 513 -7.84 -14.77 3.28
C ARG A 513 -7.15 -13.63 2.56
N THR A 514 -7.59 -13.35 1.32
CA THR A 514 -7.13 -12.18 0.59
C THR A 514 -7.61 -10.90 1.27
N PHE A 515 -6.78 -9.87 1.25
CA PHE A 515 -7.13 -8.57 1.81
C PHE A 515 -6.39 -7.45 1.08
N ASN A 516 -6.83 -6.21 1.31
CA ASN A 516 -6.12 -5.02 0.87
C ASN A 516 -5.97 -4.05 2.05
N SER A 517 -4.91 -3.23 2.04
CA SER A 517 -4.71 -2.17 3.02
C SER A 517 -3.77 -1.09 2.51
N VAL A 518 -3.76 0.07 3.19
CA VAL A 518 -2.85 1.20 2.89
C VAL A 518 -1.37 0.85 2.99
N GLU A 519 -1.04 -0.25 3.65
CA GLU A 519 0.33 -0.67 3.89
C GLU A 519 0.92 -1.45 2.72
N VAL A 520 0.06 -2.04 1.86
CA VAL A 520 0.42 -2.96 0.78
C VAL A 520 0.08 -2.40 -0.59
N LYS A 521 0.74 -2.89 -1.65
CA LYS A 521 0.50 -2.43 -3.02
C LYS A 521 -0.19 -3.49 -3.87
N ARG A 522 -1.43 -3.20 -4.24
CA ARG A 522 -2.22 -4.06 -5.13
C ARG A 522 -1.86 -3.89 -6.60
N HIS A 523 -1.74 -2.66 -7.11
CA HIS A 523 -1.58 -2.41 -8.54
C HIS A 523 -0.11 -2.22 -8.93
N TRP A 524 0.31 -2.96 -9.95
CA TRP A 524 1.68 -2.96 -10.46
C TRP A 524 1.70 -2.65 -11.95
N ARG A 525 2.72 -1.92 -12.38
CA ARG A 525 2.98 -1.62 -13.79
C ARG A 525 4.34 -2.16 -14.18
N PHE A 526 4.35 -2.80 -15.34
CA PHE A 526 5.53 -3.40 -15.95
C PHE A 526 5.74 -2.81 -17.32
N GLN A 527 6.98 -2.57 -17.68
CA GLN A 527 7.35 -2.12 -19.02
C GLN A 527 8.45 -3.00 -19.58
N ARG A 528 8.48 -3.16 -20.90
CA ARG A 528 9.65 -3.70 -21.61
C ARG A 528 10.07 -2.78 -22.74
N ARG A 529 11.38 -2.77 -23.00
CA ARG A 529 12.02 -1.91 -23.99
C ARG A 529 12.50 -2.75 -25.17
N ASN A 530 12.05 -2.42 -26.38
CA ASN A 530 12.44 -3.06 -27.65
C ASN A 530 12.31 -4.60 -27.62
N GLY A 531 11.27 -5.14 -26.98
CA GLY A 531 11.06 -6.58 -26.85
C GLY A 531 11.99 -7.30 -25.88
N GLY A 532 12.78 -6.56 -25.08
CA GLY A 532 13.59 -7.12 -23.99
C GLY A 532 12.76 -7.57 -22.78
N PRO A 533 13.41 -7.84 -21.63
CA PRO A 533 12.73 -8.35 -20.44
C PRO A 533 11.75 -7.34 -19.85
N TRP A 534 10.68 -7.86 -19.24
CA TRP A 534 9.76 -7.07 -18.45
C TRP A 534 10.42 -6.59 -17.16
N ARG A 535 10.21 -5.32 -16.83
CA ARG A 535 10.74 -4.68 -15.62
C ARG A 535 9.64 -3.93 -14.89
N ILE A 536 9.70 -3.94 -13.56
CA ILE A 536 8.77 -3.22 -12.70
C ILE A 536 9.09 -1.72 -12.78
N VAL A 537 8.09 -0.89 -13.11
CA VAL A 537 8.20 0.58 -13.14
C VAL A 537 7.39 1.27 -12.04
N SER A 538 6.64 0.49 -11.26
CA SER A 538 5.93 0.95 -10.08
C SER A 538 6.87 1.25 -8.92
N HIS A 539 6.73 2.42 -8.29
CA HIS A 539 7.47 2.77 -7.07
C HIS A 539 6.58 2.46 -5.87
N GLN A 540 6.96 1.49 -5.03
CA GLN A 540 6.45 1.19 -3.67
C GLN A 540 6.77 -0.28 -3.32
N SER A 541 6.68 -0.62 -2.04
CA SER A 541 6.79 -1.98 -1.50
C SER A 541 5.66 -2.90 -1.92
N LEU A 542 5.87 -4.19 -1.64
CA LEU A 542 4.86 -5.25 -1.70
C LEU A 542 3.54 -4.83 -1.03
#